data_AF-A0A482V3R2-F1
#
_entry.id   AF-A0A482V3R2-F1
#
_cell.length_a   1.000
_cell.length_b   1.000
_cell.length_c   1.000
_cell.angle_alpha   90.00
_cell.angle_beta   90.00
_cell.angle_gamma   90.00
#
_symmetry.space_group_name_H-M   'P 1'
#
loop_
_entity.id
_entity.type
_entity.pdbx_description
1 polymer ?
#
loop_
_entity_poly.entity_id
_entity_poly.type
_entity_poly.pdbx_seq_one_letter_code
_entity_poly.pdbx_strand_id
1 'polypeptide(L)'
;MPALTEEIIEGNGPINATMTVDQVRPDPLNMPPGFEWCDLDVKDPAQVQELYTLLNLNYVEDDDCMFRFDYSVPFLQWALTPPHYLPNWHIGRLCVLVWVWVWT
;
A
#
# COMPACT_ATOMS: atom_id res chain seq x y z
N MET A 1 17.76 -1.69 -6.75
CA MET A 1 18.42 -1.12 -5.56
C MET A 1 19.87 -1.55 -5.58
N PRO A 2 20.83 -0.67 -5.33
CA PRO A 2 22.25 -1.05 -5.25
C PRO A 2 22.48 -2.02 -4.08
N ALA A 3 23.43 -2.94 -4.24
CA ALA A 3 23.84 -3.79 -3.12
C ALA A 3 24.71 -3.01 -2.12
N LEU A 4 24.71 -3.40 -0.84
CA LEU A 4 25.50 -2.72 0.21
C LEU A 4 27.01 -2.70 -0.07
N THR A 5 27.50 -3.68 -0.83
CA THR A 5 28.93 -3.84 -1.18
C THR A 5 29.27 -3.27 -2.56
N GLU A 6 28.29 -2.70 -3.26
CA GLU A 6 28.49 -2.18 -4.61
C GLU A 6 29.06 -0.76 -4.53
N GLU A 7 30.07 -0.46 -5.35
CA GLU A 7 30.57 0.90 -5.45
C GLU A 7 29.45 1.78 -6.03
N ILE A 8 29.17 2.90 -5.35
CA ILE A 8 28.16 3.85 -5.81
C ILE A 8 28.69 4.48 -7.10
N ILE A 9 28.09 4.08 -8.22
CA ILE A 9 28.38 4.67 -9.52
C ILE A 9 27.91 6.13 -9.49
N GLU A 10 28.81 7.08 -9.72
CA GLU A 10 28.47 8.50 -9.82
C GLU A 10 27.63 8.76 -11.07
N GLY A 11 26.35 9.08 -10.89
CA GLY A 11 25.43 9.42 -11.98
C GLY A 11 23.97 9.13 -11.66
N ASN A 12 23.05 9.78 -12.38
CA ASN A 12 21.62 9.53 -12.26
C ASN A 12 21.16 8.62 -13.42
N GLY A 13 20.57 7.46 -13.10
CA GLY A 13 20.07 6.54 -14.13
C GLY A 13 19.34 5.31 -13.58
N PRO A 14 18.64 4.55 -14.44
CA PRO A 14 17.96 3.33 -14.05
C PRO A 14 18.97 2.20 -13.77
N ILE A 15 18.69 1.41 -12.71
CA ILE A 15 19.49 0.23 -12.36
C ILE A 15 19.17 -0.94 -13.29
N ASN A 16 17.88 -1.09 -13.63
CA ASN A 16 17.38 -2.16 -14.47
C ASN A 16 17.26 -1.69 -15.93
N ALA A 17 17.38 -2.62 -16.87
CA ALA A 17 17.10 -2.34 -18.28
C ALA A 17 15.62 -1.92 -18.46
N THR A 18 15.37 -1.06 -19.44
CA THR A 18 14.01 -0.62 -19.79
C THR A 18 13.16 -1.80 -20.21
N MET A 19 11.99 -1.94 -19.59
CA MET A 19 10.99 -2.94 -19.94
C MET A 19 9.76 -2.30 -20.57
N THR A 20 9.09 -3.03 -21.45
CA THR A 20 7.77 -2.62 -21.99
C THR A 20 6.64 -3.13 -21.10
N VAL A 21 5.46 -2.53 -21.22
CA VAL A 21 4.27 -2.96 -20.45
C VAL A 21 3.91 -4.41 -20.73
N ASP A 22 4.11 -4.89 -21.97
CA ASP A 22 3.84 -6.28 -22.37
C ASP A 22 4.76 -7.30 -21.68
N GLN A 23 5.90 -6.85 -21.14
CA GLN A 23 6.83 -7.69 -20.37
C GLN A 23 6.44 -7.79 -18.89
N VAL A 24 5.43 -7.03 -18.46
CA VAL A 24 4.89 -7.08 -17.09
C VAL A 24 3.72 -8.06 -17.06
N ARG A 25 3.65 -8.88 -16.02
CA ARG A 25 2.55 -9.84 -15.84
C ARG A 25 1.20 -9.10 -15.74
N PRO A 26 0.18 -9.51 -16.51
CA PRO A 26 -1.14 -8.88 -16.43
C PRO A 26 -1.93 -9.31 -15.18
N ASP A 27 -1.74 -10.56 -14.73
CA ASP A 27 -2.47 -11.10 -13.59
C ASP A 27 -1.86 -10.69 -12.25
N PRO A 28 -2.67 -10.53 -11.18
CA PRO A 28 -2.18 -10.28 -9.84
C PRO A 28 -1.24 -11.40 -9.32
N LEU A 29 -0.44 -11.08 -8.30
CA LEU A 29 0.34 -12.11 -7.61
C LEU A 29 -0.60 -13.06 -6.85
N ASN A 30 -0.22 -14.34 -6.78
CA ASN A 30 -0.96 -15.31 -5.97
C ASN A 30 -0.94 -14.92 -4.48
N MET A 31 -2.07 -15.13 -3.81
CA MET A 31 -2.26 -14.87 -2.39
C MET A 31 -2.44 -16.17 -1.61
N PRO A 32 -2.06 -16.22 -0.31
CA PRO A 32 -2.39 -17.34 0.56
C PRO A 32 -3.92 -17.53 0.67
N PRO A 33 -4.39 -18.76 0.94
CA PRO A 33 -5.81 -19.03 1.16
C PRO A 33 -6.41 -18.11 2.23
N GLY A 34 -7.60 -17.56 1.96
CA GLY A 34 -8.30 -16.66 2.88
C GLY A 34 -7.99 -15.16 2.70
N PHE A 35 -7.14 -14.81 1.72
CA PHE A 35 -6.86 -13.43 1.35
C PHE A 35 -7.11 -13.16 -0.13
N GLU A 36 -7.52 -11.94 -0.43
CA GLU A 36 -7.64 -11.44 -1.79
C GLU A 36 -7.07 -10.02 -1.92
N TRP A 37 -6.72 -9.66 -3.15
CA TRP A 37 -6.40 -8.28 -3.48
C TRP A 37 -7.69 -7.46 -3.53
N CYS A 38 -7.65 -6.23 -3.03
CA CYS A 38 -8.73 -5.28 -3.19
C CYS A 38 -8.17 -3.91 -3.62
N ASP A 39 -8.96 -3.19 -4.41
CA ASP A 39 -8.71 -1.78 -4.71
C ASP A 39 -9.28 -0.93 -3.57
N LEU A 40 -8.48 -0.02 -3.02
CA LEU A 40 -8.87 0.84 -1.90
C LEU A 40 -9.35 2.20 -2.41
N ASP A 41 -10.64 2.49 -2.25
CA ASP A 41 -11.20 3.81 -2.53
C ASP A 41 -11.13 4.72 -1.30
N VAL A 42 -10.13 5.58 -1.25
CA VAL A 42 -9.93 6.57 -0.18
C VAL A 42 -10.99 7.66 -0.14
N LYS A 43 -11.86 7.75 -1.16
CA LYS A 43 -13.02 8.67 -1.15
C LYS A 43 -14.25 8.03 -0.51
N ASP A 44 -14.29 6.71 -0.39
CA ASP A 44 -15.30 6.00 0.38
C ASP A 44 -15.01 6.19 1.89
N PRO A 45 -15.91 6.83 2.65
CA PRO A 45 -15.72 7.06 4.08
C PRO A 45 -15.49 5.77 4.89
N ALA A 46 -16.08 4.64 4.49
CA ALA A 46 -15.90 3.38 5.20
C ALA A 46 -14.49 2.84 4.99
N GLN A 47 -14.02 2.82 3.75
CA GLN A 47 -12.71 2.28 3.39
C GLN A 47 -11.55 3.15 3.91
N VAL A 48 -11.67 4.47 3.85
CA VAL A 48 -10.64 5.36 4.40
C VAL A 48 -10.57 5.26 5.94
N GLN A 49 -11.70 4.96 6.58
CA GLN A 49 -11.75 4.73 8.02
C GLN A 49 -11.08 3.39 8.39
N GLU A 50 -11.27 2.34 7.58
CA GLU A 50 -10.54 1.07 7.76
C GLU A 50 -9.03 1.25 7.58
N LEU A 51 -8.61 2.00 6.54
CA LEU A 51 -7.20 2.34 6.32
C LEU A 51 -6.63 3.12 7.52
N TYR A 52 -7.37 4.13 8.00
CA TYR A 52 -6.98 4.91 9.17
C TYR A 52 -6.73 3.99 10.37
N THR A 53 -7.68 3.12 10.69
CA THR A 53 -7.57 2.19 11.82
C THR A 53 -6.40 1.24 11.64
N LEU A 54 -6.17 0.72 10.42
CA LEU A 54 -5.03 -0.14 10.13
C LEU A 54 -3.71 0.56 10.42
N LEU A 55 -3.53 1.80 9.94
CA LEU A 55 -2.29 2.55 10.12
C LEU A 55 -2.08 2.97 11.58
N ASN A 56 -3.14 3.49 12.23
CA ASN A 56 -3.06 3.89 13.62
C ASN A 56 -2.79 2.70 14.56
N LEU A 57 -3.12 1.46 14.17
CA LEU A 57 -2.86 0.30 15.03
C LEU A 57 -1.55 -0.44 14.72
N ASN A 58 -0.95 -0.26 13.54
CA ASN A 58 0.13 -1.13 13.06
C ASN A 58 1.28 -0.42 12.35
N TYR A 59 1.20 0.89 12.15
CA TYR A 59 2.24 1.65 11.46
C TYR A 59 3.29 2.19 12.44
N VAL A 60 4.16 3.05 11.94
CA VAL A 60 5.41 3.48 12.60
C VAL A 60 5.21 3.89 14.06
N GLU A 61 6.00 3.22 14.89
CA GLU A 61 6.24 3.54 16.30
C GLU A 61 7.67 4.10 16.44
N ASP A 62 7.90 4.93 17.44
CA ASP A 62 9.26 5.26 17.86
C ASP A 62 9.93 4.06 18.55
N ASP A 63 11.26 4.11 18.68
CA ASP A 63 12.06 3.02 19.25
C ASP A 63 11.62 2.64 20.69
N ASP A 64 11.06 3.60 21.42
CA ASP A 64 10.57 3.44 22.80
C ASP A 64 9.06 3.15 22.89
N CYS A 65 8.36 3.02 21.75
CA CYS A 65 6.92 2.75 21.65
C CYS A 65 6.04 3.76 22.41
N MET A 66 6.51 4.99 22.60
CA MET A 66 5.81 6.08 23.27
C MET A 66 4.91 6.88 22.32
N PHE A 67 5.21 6.87 21.02
CA PHE A 67 4.49 7.62 20.00
C PHE A 67 4.20 6.77 18.78
N ARG A 68 2.98 6.91 18.28
CA ARG A 68 2.55 6.33 17.01
C ARG A 68 1.97 7.41 16.12
N PHE A 69 2.26 7.36 14.83
CA PHE A 69 1.71 8.33 13.89
C PHE A 69 0.19 8.18 13.74
N ASP A 70 -0.54 9.25 14.06
CA ASP A 70 -1.99 9.35 13.89
C ASP A 70 -2.33 10.16 12.64
N TYR A 71 -2.25 9.52 11.47
CA TYR A 71 -2.61 10.17 10.20
C TYR A 71 -4.11 10.41 10.12
N SER A 72 -4.56 11.65 10.31
CA SER A 72 -5.98 11.97 10.18
C SER A 72 -6.56 11.58 8.80
N VAL A 73 -7.85 11.24 8.75
CA VAL A 73 -8.57 10.91 7.50
C VAL A 73 -8.42 11.99 6.42
N PRO A 74 -8.59 13.31 6.71
CA PRO A 74 -8.38 14.35 5.70
C PRO A 74 -6.95 14.38 5.16
N PHE A 75 -5.96 14.08 6.00
CA PHE A 75 -4.57 14.00 5.58
C PHE A 75 -4.34 12.80 4.64
N LEU A 76 -4.89 11.63 4.97
CA LEU A 76 -4.79 10.44 4.10
C LEU A 76 -5.43 10.70 2.74
N GLN A 77 -6.59 11.34 2.70
CA GLN A 77 -7.23 11.72 1.44
C GLN A 77 -6.36 12.69 0.64
N TRP A 78 -5.88 13.76 1.27
CA TRP A 78 -4.99 14.72 0.62
C TRP A 78 -3.72 14.07 0.05
N ALA A 79 -3.06 13.22 0.83
CA ALA A 79 -1.80 12.58 0.44
C ALA A 79 -1.98 11.53 -0.67
N LEU A 80 -3.11 10.81 -0.67
CA LEU A 80 -3.38 9.71 -1.59
C LEU A 80 -4.17 10.15 -2.84
N THR A 81 -4.68 11.39 -2.90
CA THR A 81 -5.38 11.89 -4.10
C THR A 81 -4.72 13.12 -4.72
N PRO A 82 -3.43 13.07 -5.11
CA PRO A 82 -2.86 14.15 -5.92
C PRO A 82 -3.56 14.23 -7.31
N PRO A 83 -3.46 15.36 -8.02
CA PRO A 83 -4.00 15.47 -9.37
C PRO A 83 -3.48 14.34 -10.27
N HIS A 84 -4.36 13.72 -11.06
CA HIS A 84 -4.05 12.59 -11.95
C HIS A 84 -3.56 11.31 -11.25
N TYR A 85 -3.83 11.14 -9.95
CA TYR A 85 -3.60 9.86 -9.28
C TYR A 85 -4.35 8.71 -9.96
N LEU A 86 -3.80 7.52 -9.83
CA LEU A 86 -4.36 6.29 -10.39
C LEU A 86 -4.97 5.48 -9.24
N PRO A 87 -6.32 5.35 -9.15
CA PRO A 87 -6.97 4.69 -8.02
C PRO A 87 -6.53 3.24 -7.82
N ASN A 88 -6.23 2.53 -8.91
CA ASN A 88 -5.75 1.14 -8.88
C ASN A 88 -4.31 0.99 -8.35
N TRP A 89 -3.64 2.09 -7.99
CA TRP A 89 -2.35 2.04 -7.28
C TRP A 89 -2.53 1.99 -5.76
N HIS A 90 -3.75 2.21 -5.26
CA HIS A 90 -4.09 1.99 -3.86
C HIS A 90 -4.47 0.54 -3.65
N ILE A 91 -3.47 -0.28 -3.34
CA ILE A 91 -3.63 -1.73 -3.25
C ILE A 91 -3.81 -2.13 -1.78
N GLY A 92 -4.94 -2.78 -1.48
CA GLY A 92 -5.21 -3.38 -0.18
C GLY A 92 -5.08 -4.90 -0.19
N ARG A 93 -5.08 -5.49 1.01
CA ARG A 93 -5.25 -6.92 1.21
C ARG A 93 -6.45 -7.14 2.11
N LEU A 94 -7.48 -7.80 1.58
CA LEU A 94 -8.67 -8.13 2.36
C LEU A 94 -8.56 -9.55 2.90
N CYS A 95 -8.84 -9.73 4.18
CA CYS A 95 -9.08 -11.04 4.76
C CYS A 95 -10.56 -11.39 4.57
N VAL A 96 -10.87 -12.30 3.64
CA VAL A 96 -12.26 -12.71 3.35
C VAL A 96 -12.89 -13.49 4.51
N LEU A 97 -12.10 -14.04 5.44
CA LEU A 97 -12.61 -14.76 6.61
C LEU A 97 -13.28 -13.85 7.65
N VAL A 98 -12.94 -12.55 7.68
CA VAL A 98 -13.54 -11.60 8.64
C VAL A 98 -14.97 -11.23 8.25
N TRP A 99 -15.28 -11.23 6.95
CA TRP A 99 -16.61 -10.84 6.45
C TRP A 99 -17.66 -11.95 6.50
N VAL A 100 -17.25 -13.23 6.51
CA VAL A 100 -18.20 -14.37 6.58
C VAL A 100 -18.83 -14.51 7.98
N TRP A 101 -18.21 -14.01 9.04
CA TRP A 101 -18.71 -14.15 10.42
C TRP A 101 -19.54 -12.97 10.94
N VAL A 102 -19.76 -11.92 10.14
CA VAL A 102 -20.57 -10.75 10.55
C VAL A 102 -22.04 -10.89 10.11
N TRP A 103 -22.40 -11.94 9.35
CA TRP A 103 -23.77 -12.17 8.86
C TRP A 103 -24.22 -13.65 8.88
N THR A 104 -24.00 -14.36 9.98
CA THR A 104 -24.71 -15.61 10.31
C THR A 104 -25.07 -15.68 11.78
#